data_AF-A0A8H6VL26-F1
#
_entry.id   AF-A0A8H6VL26-F1
#
_cell.length_a   1.000
_cell.length_b   1.000
_cell.length_c   1.000
_cell.angle_alpha   90.00
_cell.angle_beta   90.00
_cell.angle_gamma   90.00
#
_symmetry.space_group_name_H-M   'P 1'
#
loop_
_entity.id
_entity.type
_entity.pdbx_description
1 polymer ?
#
loop_
_entity_poly.entity_id
_entity_poly.type
_entity_poly.pdbx_seq_one_letter_code
_entity_poly.pdbx_strand_id
1 'polypeptide(L)'
;MVAAESLSGATVWVATNGGTSKEYEDNDILDNQESATRYIEAVEGQDFWVVITLDQNIELLGQGIRLKVWVDGQLVATRTVHQDKIQRHGYTHVVKGFQCSETLRKDFCFAALRTEEDGQSDALLDAERVKHLGSITVELHHVQNFRDVEETIAKQSTKSFAQDFRSFDAISEKALKGRAVSHSVSLKDVPLKAPKGRRGAGNQRNIRTYTEFVDPWKRPAATYTIRYRSRDALKSMLIIPQSREPSPVRPATPPSMKEEEPGELGQIEADVIEVQNFEDSKDRTKFQTKRERDREQSPRRRKTRKNEEVTVIELDDDGEVISETIYKKVDAPDPTQTMAID
;
A
#
# COMPACT_ATOMS: atom_id res chain seq x y z
N MET A 1 2.60 -16.28 11.78
CA MET A 1 3.95 -15.67 11.80
C MET A 1 4.51 -15.83 10.41
N VAL A 2 5.04 -14.75 9.84
CA VAL A 2 5.62 -14.77 8.50
C VAL A 2 7.12 -15.02 8.61
N ALA A 3 7.62 -15.97 7.82
CA ALA A 3 9.04 -16.33 7.69
C ALA A 3 9.40 -16.34 6.19
N ALA A 4 10.55 -15.78 5.82
CA ALA A 4 11.10 -15.79 4.46
C ALA A 4 12.25 -16.80 4.43
N GLU A 5 12.34 -17.59 3.35
CA GLU A 5 13.29 -18.70 3.29
C GLU A 5 14.75 -18.23 3.23
N SER A 6 15.02 -17.11 2.57
CA SER A 6 16.37 -16.53 2.41
C SER A 6 17.02 -16.14 3.72
N LEU A 7 16.23 -15.95 4.78
CA LEU A 7 16.70 -15.51 6.08
C LEU A 7 16.02 -16.33 7.20
N SER A 8 16.28 -17.64 7.16
CA SER A 8 15.81 -18.58 8.16
C SER A 8 16.24 -18.16 9.57
N GLY A 9 15.30 -18.14 10.51
CA GLY A 9 15.49 -17.63 11.87
C GLY A 9 15.06 -16.16 12.06
N ALA A 10 14.66 -15.45 11.01
CA ALA A 10 13.90 -14.21 11.13
C ALA A 10 12.40 -14.49 11.04
N THR A 11 11.62 -13.93 11.97
CA THR A 11 10.15 -14.03 11.94
C THR A 11 9.51 -12.69 12.25
N VAL A 12 8.41 -12.40 11.55
CA VAL A 12 7.65 -11.16 11.69
C VAL A 12 6.17 -11.47 11.86
N TRP A 13 5.51 -10.79 12.80
CA TRP A 13 4.06 -10.85 12.94
C TRP A 13 3.50 -9.56 13.52
N VAL A 14 2.18 -9.42 13.41
CA VAL A 14 1.43 -8.34 14.06
C VAL A 14 0.74 -8.91 15.29
N ALA A 15 0.85 -8.19 16.40
CA ALA A 15 0.10 -8.48 17.61
C ALA A 15 -0.82 -7.31 17.92
N THR A 16 -1.94 -7.62 18.56
CA THR A 16 -2.99 -6.70 18.97
C THR A 16 -3.28 -6.91 20.46
N ASN A 17 -4.13 -6.07 21.04
CA ASN A 17 -4.57 -6.25 22.44
C ASN A 17 -5.22 -7.64 22.71
N GLY A 18 -5.66 -8.36 21.67
CA GLY A 18 -6.20 -9.72 21.77
C GLY A 18 -5.17 -10.86 21.61
N GLY A 19 -3.88 -10.54 21.45
CA GLY A 19 -2.81 -11.50 21.19
C GLY A 19 -2.25 -11.40 19.75
N THR A 20 -1.69 -12.49 19.24
CA THR A 20 -1.16 -12.54 17.86
C THR A 20 -2.30 -12.51 16.85
N SER A 21 -2.22 -11.63 15.85
CA SER A 21 -3.21 -11.57 14.78
C SER A 21 -3.19 -12.88 13.97
N LYS A 22 -4.38 -13.37 13.61
CA LYS A 22 -4.50 -14.51 12.70
C LYS A 22 -4.07 -14.08 11.30
N GLU A 23 -3.10 -14.80 10.75
CA GLU A 23 -2.59 -14.60 9.41
C GLU A 23 -3.29 -15.52 8.41
N TYR A 24 -3.47 -15.03 7.19
CA TYR A 24 -4.08 -15.75 6.08
C TYR A 24 -3.16 -15.70 4.87
N GLU A 25 -3.11 -16.82 4.15
CA GLU A 25 -2.40 -16.95 2.88
C GLU A 25 -3.36 -16.64 1.73
N ASP A 26 -2.79 -16.13 0.65
CA ASP A 26 -3.48 -15.85 -0.60
C ASP A 26 -2.85 -16.74 -1.66
N ASN A 27 -3.60 -17.71 -2.18
CA ASN A 27 -3.08 -18.69 -3.11
C ASN A 27 -2.61 -18.06 -4.44
N ASP A 28 -3.07 -16.85 -4.73
CA ASP A 28 -2.70 -16.10 -5.93
C ASP A 28 -1.38 -15.33 -5.76
N ILE A 29 -0.88 -15.21 -4.52
CA ILE A 29 0.40 -14.56 -4.21
C ILE A 29 1.42 -15.65 -3.84
N LEU A 30 2.34 -15.89 -4.77
CA LEU A 30 3.48 -16.75 -4.50
C LEU A 30 4.53 -15.98 -3.71
N ASP A 31 4.82 -16.49 -2.51
CA ASP A 31 6.05 -16.13 -1.81
C ASP A 31 7.25 -16.53 -2.66
N ASN A 32 8.34 -15.79 -2.50
CA ASN A 32 9.64 -16.18 -3.01
C ASN A 32 10.63 -16.26 -1.84
N GLN A 33 11.86 -16.67 -2.13
CA GLN A 33 12.87 -16.87 -1.10
C GLN A 33 13.10 -15.61 -0.26
N GLU A 34 13.13 -14.43 -0.91
CA GLU A 34 13.45 -13.14 -0.29
C GLU A 34 12.20 -12.39 0.23
N SER A 35 10.98 -12.83 -0.10
CA SER A 35 9.78 -12.13 0.31
C SER A 35 8.58 -13.02 0.60
N ALA A 36 7.92 -12.75 1.72
CA ALA A 36 6.70 -13.44 2.11
C ALA A 36 5.56 -12.44 2.37
N THR A 37 4.35 -12.76 1.89
CA THR A 37 3.16 -11.92 2.04
C THR A 37 2.06 -12.65 2.79
N ARG A 38 1.52 -12.04 3.85
CA ARG A 38 0.34 -12.57 4.56
C ARG A 38 -0.71 -11.48 4.75
N TYR A 39 -1.95 -11.91 4.93
CA TYR A 39 -3.06 -11.03 5.27
C TYR A 39 -3.45 -11.16 6.73
N ILE A 40 -3.92 -10.07 7.33
CA ILE A 40 -4.52 -10.07 8.67
C ILE A 40 -5.85 -9.32 8.65
N GLU A 41 -6.75 -9.71 9.54
CA GLU A 41 -7.97 -8.95 9.81
C GLU A 41 -7.61 -7.66 10.59
N ALA A 42 -8.06 -6.52 10.07
CA ALA A 42 -7.99 -5.23 10.72
C ALA A 42 -9.36 -4.89 11.30
N VAL A 43 -9.39 -4.58 12.59
CA VAL A 43 -10.58 -4.11 13.31
C VAL A 43 -10.40 -2.65 13.65
N GLU A 44 -11.33 -1.80 13.24
CA GLU A 44 -11.28 -0.36 13.52
C GLU A 44 -11.11 -0.07 15.03
N GLY A 45 -10.20 0.87 15.33
CA GLY A 45 -9.87 1.28 16.69
C GLY A 45 -8.98 0.30 17.46
N GLN A 46 -8.64 -0.86 16.90
CA GLN A 46 -7.81 -1.84 17.55
C GLN A 46 -6.33 -1.42 17.52
N ASP A 47 -5.72 -1.33 18.70
CA ASP A 47 -4.28 -1.08 18.84
C ASP A 47 -3.49 -2.30 18.32
N PHE A 48 -2.37 -2.04 17.62
CA PHE A 48 -1.49 -3.09 17.13
C PHE A 48 -0.01 -2.72 17.27
N TRP A 49 0.86 -3.73 17.15
CA TRP A 49 2.30 -3.54 17.08
C TRP A 49 2.98 -4.62 16.24
N VAL A 50 4.09 -4.25 15.61
CA VAL A 50 4.90 -5.16 14.81
C VAL A 50 5.94 -5.80 15.72
N VAL A 51 6.01 -7.14 15.69
CA VAL A 51 7.03 -7.91 16.40
C VAL A 51 7.95 -8.56 15.39
N ILE A 52 9.25 -8.38 15.62
CA ILE A 52 10.31 -8.96 14.79
C ILE A 52 11.20 -9.75 15.74
N THR A 53 11.39 -11.03 15.46
CA THR A 53 12.37 -11.86 16.18
C THR A 53 13.44 -12.39 15.25
N LEU A 54 14.65 -12.45 15.78
CA LEU A 54 15.84 -13.02 15.15
C LEU A 54 16.37 -14.09 16.09
N ASP A 55 16.45 -15.31 15.60
CA ASP A 55 16.95 -16.46 16.34
C ASP A 55 18.46 -16.35 16.57
N GLN A 56 18.96 -17.04 17.59
CA GLN A 56 20.39 -17.05 17.94
C GLN A 56 21.27 -17.59 16.81
N ASN A 57 20.73 -18.51 16.02
CA ASN A 57 21.44 -19.23 14.97
C ASN A 57 21.19 -18.65 13.57
N ILE A 58 20.56 -17.47 13.47
CA ILE A 58 20.32 -16.82 12.19
C ILE A 58 21.65 -16.57 11.46
N GLU A 59 21.70 -16.96 10.19
CA GLU A 59 22.86 -16.72 9.34
C GLU A 59 22.79 -15.31 8.80
N LEU A 60 23.84 -14.51 9.06
CA LEU A 60 23.94 -13.13 8.62
C LEU A 60 25.23 -12.94 7.82
N LEU A 61 25.11 -12.21 6.72
CA LEU A 61 26.25 -11.63 6.03
C LEU A 61 26.68 -10.32 6.74
N GLY A 62 27.98 -10.20 7.04
CA GLY A 62 28.55 -9.01 7.66
C GLY A 62 28.57 -9.04 9.20
N GLN A 63 28.43 -7.87 9.82
CA GLN A 63 28.52 -7.67 11.28
C GLN A 63 27.16 -7.59 11.98
N GLY A 64 26.06 -7.63 11.23
CA GLY A 64 24.73 -7.53 11.80
C GLY A 64 23.65 -7.25 10.77
N ILE A 65 22.53 -6.73 11.26
CA ILE A 65 21.34 -6.53 10.45
C ILE A 65 20.67 -5.18 10.75
N ARG A 66 20.11 -4.57 9.71
CA ARG A 66 19.29 -3.37 9.77
C ARG A 66 17.85 -3.73 9.46
N LEU A 67 16.99 -3.46 10.43
CA LEU A 67 15.53 -3.56 10.32
C LEU A 67 14.99 -2.20 9.86
N LYS A 68 14.09 -2.21 8.88
CA LYS A 68 13.26 -1.06 8.49
C LYS A 68 11.80 -1.49 8.52
N VAL A 69 10.97 -0.75 9.26
CA VAL A 69 9.52 -1.01 9.34
C VAL A 69 8.80 0.13 8.66
N TRP A 70 7.99 -0.23 7.67
CA TRP A 70 7.14 0.66 6.91
C TRP A 70 5.68 0.35 7.23
N VAL A 71 4.88 1.40 7.37
CA VAL A 71 3.43 1.31 7.57
C VAL A 71 2.79 2.26 6.56
N ASP A 72 1.90 1.73 5.71
CA ASP A 72 1.28 2.48 4.62
C ASP A 72 2.29 3.22 3.72
N GLY A 73 3.43 2.58 3.45
CA GLY A 73 4.51 3.15 2.64
C GLY A 73 5.36 4.20 3.36
N GLN A 74 5.14 4.46 4.64
CA GLN A 74 5.90 5.42 5.43
C GLN A 74 6.85 4.70 6.38
N LEU A 75 8.13 5.07 6.37
CA LEU A 75 9.13 4.49 7.26
C LEU A 75 8.85 4.94 8.69
N VAL A 76 8.51 4.00 9.58
CA VAL A 76 8.11 4.32 10.95
C VAL A 76 9.15 3.95 12.00
N ALA A 77 10.00 2.97 11.70
CA ALA A 77 11.07 2.57 12.60
C ALA A 77 12.27 2.04 11.82
N THR A 78 13.45 2.27 12.40
CA THR A 78 14.68 1.61 11.94
C THR A 78 15.49 1.15 13.13
N ARG A 79 16.18 0.01 12.99
CA ARG A 79 17.02 -0.53 14.06
C ARG A 79 18.19 -1.30 13.48
N THR A 80 19.42 -0.99 13.91
CA THR A 80 20.59 -1.84 13.66
C THR A 80 20.85 -2.71 14.88
N VAL A 81 21.25 -3.96 14.65
CA VAL A 81 21.60 -4.92 15.69
C VAL A 81 22.87 -5.65 15.28
N HIS A 82 23.87 -5.69 16.18
CA HIS A 82 25.09 -6.47 15.97
C HIS A 82 24.78 -7.97 16.00
N GLN A 83 25.46 -8.74 15.17
CA GLN A 83 25.38 -10.19 15.15
C GLN A 83 25.68 -10.81 16.53
N ASP A 84 26.76 -10.39 17.19
CA ASP A 84 27.10 -10.81 18.57
C ASP A 84 25.95 -10.64 19.56
N LYS A 85 25.12 -9.62 19.40
CA LYS A 85 23.97 -9.41 20.29
C LYS A 85 22.87 -10.42 20.01
N ILE A 86 22.65 -10.76 18.75
CA ILE A 86 21.67 -11.75 18.31
C ILE A 86 22.13 -13.15 18.73
N GLN A 87 23.39 -13.51 18.47
CA GLN A 87 23.93 -14.84 18.74
C GLN A 87 23.97 -15.20 20.23
N ARG A 88 24.00 -14.23 21.15
CA ARG A 88 24.00 -14.50 22.59
C ARG A 88 22.67 -15.06 23.09
N HIS A 89 21.55 -14.43 22.73
CA HIS A 89 20.23 -14.72 23.33
C HIS A 89 19.05 -14.62 22.35
N GLY A 90 19.32 -14.37 21.08
CA GLY A 90 18.32 -13.98 20.09
C GLY A 90 18.03 -12.50 20.25
N TYR A 91 17.14 -12.01 19.41
CA TYR A 91 16.75 -10.61 19.46
C TYR A 91 15.27 -10.44 19.17
N THR A 92 14.61 -9.61 19.96
CA THR A 92 13.21 -9.22 19.74
C THR A 92 13.11 -7.72 19.64
N HIS A 93 12.48 -7.24 18.56
CA HIS A 93 12.13 -5.85 18.38
C HIS A 93 10.61 -5.70 18.32
N VAL A 94 10.08 -4.77 19.11
CA VAL A 94 8.64 -4.46 19.15
C VAL A 94 8.45 -3.01 18.77
N VAL A 95 7.64 -2.78 17.74
CA VAL A 95 7.36 -1.45 17.18
C VAL A 95 5.87 -1.15 17.40
N LYS A 96 5.59 -0.37 18.46
CA LYS A 96 4.22 -0.02 18.88
C LYS A 96 3.71 1.30 18.32
N GLY A 97 4.61 2.15 17.84
CA GLY A 97 4.30 3.54 17.55
C GLY A 97 5.54 4.41 17.58
N PHE A 98 5.34 5.72 17.76
CA PHE A 98 6.39 6.72 17.86
C PHE A 98 6.54 7.24 19.27
N GLN A 99 7.76 7.28 19.79
CA GLN A 99 8.03 8.08 20.98
C GLN A 99 8.18 9.55 20.57
N CYS A 100 7.22 10.39 20.94
CA CYS A 100 7.23 11.81 20.61
C CYS A 100 7.96 12.64 21.68
N SER A 101 7.91 12.20 22.94
CA SER A 101 8.64 12.81 24.05
C SER A 101 8.94 11.78 25.14
N GLU A 102 9.56 12.20 26.24
CA GLU A 102 9.74 11.34 27.43
C GLU A 102 8.41 10.91 28.05
N THR A 103 7.35 11.68 27.82
CA THR A 103 6.03 11.52 28.46
C THR A 103 4.91 11.19 27.48
N LEU A 104 5.19 11.13 26.18
CA LEU A 104 4.18 10.88 25.15
C LEU A 104 4.69 9.89 24.11
N ARG A 105 3.89 8.85 23.87
CA ARG A 105 4.02 7.93 22.76
C ARG A 105 2.75 7.99 21.91
N LYS A 106 2.90 7.92 20.59
CA LYS A 106 1.81 7.78 19.64
C LYS A 106 1.74 6.34 19.16
N ASP A 107 0.81 5.57 19.69
CA ASP A 107 0.64 4.16 19.37
C ASP A 107 -0.17 3.98 18.09
N PHE A 108 0.12 2.88 17.36
CA PHE A 108 -0.63 2.55 16.15
C PHE A 108 -1.97 1.90 16.49
N CYS A 109 -3.00 2.30 15.77
CA CYS A 109 -4.28 1.62 15.74
C CYS A 109 -4.83 1.59 14.31
N PHE A 110 -5.60 0.56 13.97
CA PHE A 110 -6.27 0.49 12.69
C PHE A 110 -7.42 1.50 12.65
N ALA A 111 -7.58 2.18 11.51
CA ALA A 111 -8.65 3.13 11.26
C ALA A 111 -9.40 2.73 10.00
N ALA A 112 -10.72 2.90 10.00
CA ALA A 112 -11.49 2.76 8.77
C ALA A 112 -11.10 3.87 7.79
N LEU A 113 -10.88 3.49 6.54
CA LEU A 113 -10.52 4.44 5.51
C LEU A 113 -11.75 5.24 5.08
N ARG A 114 -11.66 6.57 5.10
CA ARG A 114 -12.73 7.45 4.62
C ARG A 114 -12.47 7.81 3.16
N THR A 115 -13.52 7.71 2.36
CA THR A 115 -13.50 8.09 0.96
C THR A 115 -14.31 9.35 0.73
N GLU A 116 -13.84 10.21 -0.17
CA GLU A 116 -14.53 11.42 -0.57
C GLU A 116 -14.68 11.46 -2.10
N GLU A 117 -15.78 12.07 -2.56
CA GLU A 117 -16.04 12.31 -3.97
C GLU A 117 -15.05 13.38 -4.52
N ASP A 118 -14.67 13.25 -5.80
CA ASP A 118 -13.50 13.81 -6.54
C ASP A 118 -13.27 15.35 -6.52
N GLY A 119 -13.74 16.09 -5.52
CA GLY A 119 -13.70 17.56 -5.48
C GLY A 119 -12.50 18.23 -4.81
N GLN A 120 -11.73 17.53 -3.95
CA GLN A 120 -10.72 18.19 -3.09
C GLN A 120 -9.29 17.63 -3.17
N SER A 121 -9.06 16.40 -3.65
CA SER A 121 -7.72 15.80 -3.66
C SER A 121 -7.16 15.61 -5.07
N ASP A 122 -5.84 15.77 -5.20
CA ASP A 122 -5.12 15.49 -6.45
C ASP A 122 -4.99 13.98 -6.63
N ALA A 123 -5.87 13.40 -7.45
CA ALA A 123 -5.97 11.96 -7.68
C ALA A 123 -4.63 11.31 -8.11
N LEU A 124 -3.71 12.05 -8.73
CA LEU A 124 -2.39 11.53 -9.09
C LEU A 124 -1.46 11.39 -7.88
N LEU A 125 -1.46 12.37 -6.99
CA LEU A 125 -0.69 12.31 -5.74
C LEU A 125 -1.23 11.22 -4.81
N ASP A 126 -2.54 11.02 -4.81
CA ASP A 126 -3.18 9.96 -4.04
C ASP A 126 -2.86 8.57 -4.62
N ALA A 127 -2.78 8.40 -5.93
CA ALA A 127 -2.47 7.10 -6.54
C ALA A 127 -1.12 6.52 -6.07
N GLU A 128 -0.09 7.37 -5.93
CA GLU A 128 1.23 6.94 -5.44
C GLU A 128 1.21 6.65 -3.94
N ARG A 129 0.54 7.49 -3.14
CA ARG A 129 0.39 7.28 -1.69
C ARG A 129 -0.41 6.01 -1.37
N VAL A 130 -1.42 5.70 -2.17
CA VAL A 130 -2.32 4.55 -1.98
C VAL A 130 -1.62 3.24 -2.36
N LYS A 131 -0.50 3.26 -3.11
CA LYS A 131 0.25 2.06 -3.53
C LYS A 131 0.56 1.09 -2.38
N HIS A 132 0.94 1.64 -1.24
CA HIS A 132 1.33 0.87 -0.07
C HIS A 132 0.29 0.91 1.05
N LEU A 133 -0.86 1.53 0.82
CA LEU A 133 -1.92 1.65 1.81
C LEU A 133 -2.46 0.28 2.21
N GLY A 134 -2.72 0.11 3.50
CA GLY A 134 -3.18 -1.16 4.04
C GLY A 134 -2.05 -2.18 4.17
N SER A 135 -0.79 -1.76 4.26
CA SER A 135 0.32 -2.70 4.38
C SER A 135 1.35 -2.30 5.41
N ILE A 136 1.91 -3.31 6.06
CA ILE A 136 3.05 -3.23 6.96
C ILE A 136 4.18 -4.00 6.28
N THR A 137 5.27 -3.31 5.95
CA THR A 137 6.43 -3.95 5.31
C THR A 137 7.63 -3.89 6.24
N VAL A 138 8.24 -5.04 6.51
CA VAL A 138 9.49 -5.13 7.26
C VAL A 138 10.59 -5.59 6.31
N GLU A 139 11.58 -4.74 6.11
CA GLU A 139 12.78 -5.06 5.34
C GLU A 139 13.94 -5.33 6.30
N LEU A 140 14.68 -6.39 6.00
CA LEU A 140 15.88 -6.77 6.72
C LEU A 140 17.06 -6.69 5.75
N HIS A 141 18.07 -5.90 6.10
CA HIS A 141 19.27 -5.69 5.30
C HIS A 141 20.50 -6.13 6.10
N HIS A 142 21.34 -6.97 5.51
CA HIS A 142 22.67 -7.28 6.00
C HIS A 142 23.55 -6.03 6.08
N VAL A 143 24.33 -5.93 7.15
CA VAL A 143 25.19 -4.78 7.41
C VAL A 143 26.63 -5.22 7.48
N GLN A 144 27.47 -4.70 6.59
CA GLN A 144 28.90 -5.01 6.54
C GLN A 144 29.61 -4.41 7.75
N ASN A 145 29.40 -3.12 7.97
CA ASN A 145 29.98 -2.35 9.06
C ASN A 145 28.94 -1.38 9.58
N PHE A 146 28.99 -1.13 10.88
CA PHE A 146 28.34 0.06 11.42
C PHE A 146 29.20 0.74 12.47
N ARG A 147 29.16 2.06 12.47
CA ARG A 147 29.88 2.90 13.41
C ARG A 147 28.93 3.90 14.04
N ASP A 148 29.01 3.98 15.35
CA ASP A 148 28.31 4.99 16.13
C ASP A 148 29.14 6.26 16.11
N VAL A 149 28.59 7.32 15.52
CA VAL A 149 29.21 8.63 15.43
C VAL A 149 28.45 9.57 16.33
N GLU A 150 29.15 10.19 17.28
CA GLU A 150 28.58 11.24 18.11
C GLU A 150 28.35 12.49 17.25
N GLU A 151 27.10 12.89 17.13
CA GLU A 151 26.71 14.05 16.33
C GLU A 151 26.84 15.31 17.19
N THR A 152 27.61 16.28 16.71
CA THR A 152 27.77 17.58 17.37
C THR A 152 26.45 18.35 17.32
N ILE A 153 26.10 19.03 18.43
CA ILE A 153 24.80 19.68 18.69
C ILE A 153 24.31 20.59 17.54
N ALA A 154 25.20 21.14 16.72
CA ALA A 154 24.88 22.07 15.63
C ALA A 154 24.17 21.46 14.40
N LYS A 155 24.06 20.14 14.27
CA LYS A 155 23.42 19.46 13.12
C LYS A 155 22.10 18.77 13.47
N GLN A 156 21.38 19.26 14.48
CA GLN A 156 20.05 18.76 14.86
C GLN A 156 19.00 19.08 13.78
N SER A 157 18.99 18.29 12.71
CA SER A 157 17.79 18.05 11.91
C SER A 157 17.34 16.61 12.16
N THR A 158 16.98 16.31 13.41
CA THR A 158 16.34 15.05 13.75
C THR A 158 14.86 15.18 13.41
N LYS A 159 14.53 15.07 12.12
CA LYS A 159 13.15 14.80 11.73
C LYS A 159 12.75 13.50 12.41
N SER A 160 11.84 13.58 13.38
CA SER A 160 11.30 12.40 14.01
C SER A 160 10.35 11.72 13.04
N PHE A 161 10.31 10.38 13.04
CA PHE A 161 9.32 9.65 12.24
C PHE A 161 7.88 10.14 12.52
N ALA A 162 7.59 10.55 13.76
CA ALA A 162 6.31 11.13 14.14
C ALA A 162 5.96 12.43 13.38
N GLN A 163 6.96 13.25 13.04
CA GLN A 163 6.75 14.51 12.34
C GLN A 163 6.55 14.30 10.83
N ASP A 164 7.18 13.26 10.27
CA ASP A 164 7.07 12.90 8.86
C ASP A 164 5.86 12.00 8.57
N PHE A 165 5.31 11.32 9.59
CA PHE A 165 4.11 10.51 9.43
C PHE A 165 2.90 11.37 9.04
N ARG A 166 2.17 10.90 8.03
CA ARG A 166 0.96 11.52 7.47
C ARG A 166 -0.17 10.50 7.53
N SER A 167 -1.21 10.80 8.30
CA SER A 167 -2.42 9.98 8.30
C SER A 167 -3.13 10.07 6.94
N PHE A 168 -3.90 9.04 6.64
CA PHE A 168 -4.83 9.01 5.52
C PHE A 168 -6.21 9.42 6.05
N ASP A 169 -6.46 10.73 6.07
CA ASP A 169 -7.70 11.29 6.62
C ASP A 169 -8.89 11.09 5.66
N ALA A 170 -8.67 11.41 4.37
CA ALA A 170 -9.59 11.16 3.27
C ALA A 170 -8.79 10.81 2.00
N ILE A 171 -9.32 9.90 1.19
CA ILE A 171 -8.74 9.50 -0.10
C ILE A 171 -9.84 9.57 -1.16
N SER A 172 -9.51 10.01 -2.37
CA SER A 172 -10.47 9.96 -3.48
C SER A 172 -10.87 8.52 -3.79
N GLU A 173 -12.17 8.29 -4.01
CA GLU A 173 -12.67 6.97 -4.43
C GLU A 173 -12.00 6.48 -5.71
N LYS A 174 -11.65 7.41 -6.60
CA LYS A 174 -10.94 7.12 -7.85
C LYS A 174 -9.55 6.51 -7.62
N ALA A 175 -8.82 6.95 -6.60
CA ALA A 175 -7.50 6.40 -6.28
C ALA A 175 -7.56 4.98 -5.69
N LEU A 176 -8.70 4.60 -5.10
CA LEU A 176 -8.93 3.27 -4.52
C LEU A 176 -9.57 2.29 -5.51
N LYS A 177 -10.07 2.76 -6.65
CA LYS A 177 -10.79 1.93 -7.62
C LYS A 177 -9.94 0.73 -8.05
N GLY A 178 -10.53 -0.46 -7.95
CA GLY A 178 -9.86 -1.73 -8.26
C GLY A 178 -8.97 -2.26 -7.13
N ARG A 179 -8.92 -1.61 -5.96
CA ARG A 179 -8.19 -2.08 -4.79
C ARG A 179 -9.15 -2.35 -3.64
N ALA A 180 -9.11 -3.58 -3.13
CA ALA A 180 -9.84 -3.94 -1.92
C ALA A 180 -9.08 -3.47 -0.67
N VAL A 181 -8.92 -2.15 -0.46
CA VAL A 181 -8.31 -1.56 0.76
C VAL A 181 -9.41 -0.87 1.55
N SER A 182 -9.59 -1.24 2.81
CA SER A 182 -10.66 -0.70 3.67
C SER A 182 -10.17 0.02 4.91
N HIS A 183 -8.88 -0.10 5.25
CA HIS A 183 -8.30 0.41 6.48
C HIS A 183 -6.98 1.13 6.22
N SER A 184 -6.67 2.08 7.08
CA SER A 184 -5.38 2.75 7.21
C SER A 184 -4.89 2.66 8.67
N VAL A 185 -3.77 3.33 8.98
CA VAL A 185 -3.29 3.50 10.35
C VAL A 185 -3.57 4.91 10.88
N SER A 186 -4.14 4.97 12.08
CA SER A 186 -4.20 6.18 12.90
C SER A 186 -3.25 6.11 14.09
N LEU A 187 -2.98 7.27 14.69
CA LEU A 187 -2.12 7.41 15.86
C LEU A 187 -2.92 7.81 17.09
N LYS A 188 -2.70 7.08 18.19
CA LYS A 188 -3.34 7.34 19.47
C LYS A 188 -2.32 7.82 20.48
N ASP A 189 -2.61 8.96 21.11
CA ASP A 189 -1.76 9.51 22.16
C ASP A 189 -1.84 8.64 23.43
N VAL A 190 -0.69 8.17 23.88
CA VAL A 190 -0.51 7.35 25.08
C VAL A 190 0.45 8.07 26.03
N PRO A 191 -0.06 8.61 27.16
CA PRO A 191 0.80 9.24 28.15
C PRO A 191 1.69 8.19 28.82
N LEU A 192 2.99 8.47 28.85
CA LEU A 192 3.98 7.68 29.56
C LEU A 192 4.19 8.26 30.95
N LYS A 193 4.31 7.39 31.96
CA LYS A 193 4.69 7.82 33.31
C LYS A 193 6.11 8.38 33.25
N ALA A 194 6.30 9.61 33.71
CA ALA A 194 7.62 10.23 33.81
C ALA A 194 8.58 9.28 34.57
N PRO A 195 9.80 9.05 34.08
CA PRO A 195 10.75 8.18 34.76
C PRO A 195 11.00 8.72 36.18
N LYS A 196 10.62 7.94 37.20
CA LYS A 196 10.96 8.28 38.59
C LYS A 196 12.49 8.16 38.75
N GLY A 197 13.21 9.28 38.71
CA GLY A 197 14.61 9.34 39.15
C GLY A 197 15.70 9.46 38.07
N ARG A 198 15.40 9.81 36.81
CA ARG A 198 16.49 10.22 35.90
C ARG A 198 16.87 11.68 36.18
N ARG A 199 18.08 11.86 36.73
CA ARG A 199 18.77 13.15 36.74
C ARG A 199 18.91 13.62 35.29
N GLY A 200 18.33 14.79 34.98
CA GLY A 200 18.50 15.62 33.79
C GLY A 200 18.76 14.92 32.45
N ALA A 201 17.86 15.12 31.48
CA ALA A 201 18.02 14.81 30.05
C ALA A 201 19.22 15.51 29.35
N GLY A 202 20.15 16.11 30.11
CA GLY A 202 21.25 16.92 29.61
C GLY A 202 22.47 16.14 29.09
N ASN A 203 22.42 14.81 28.99
CA ASN A 203 23.59 14.03 28.55
C ASN A 203 23.25 12.83 27.65
N GLN A 204 22.11 12.89 26.95
CA GLN A 204 21.80 11.89 25.94
C GLN A 204 22.66 12.22 24.71
N ARG A 205 23.81 11.53 24.58
CA ARG A 205 24.67 11.66 23.41
C ARG A 205 23.83 11.33 22.17
N ASN A 206 23.76 12.27 21.23
CA ASN A 206 23.13 12.05 19.94
C ASN A 206 24.05 11.15 19.12
N ILE A 207 23.87 9.84 19.26
CA ILE A 207 24.64 8.84 18.53
C ILE A 207 23.90 8.55 17.23
N ARG A 208 24.55 8.83 16.11
CA ARG A 208 24.10 8.44 14.78
C ARG A 208 24.86 7.20 14.34
N THR A 209 24.15 6.11 14.14
CA THR A 209 24.72 4.89 13.57
C THR A 209 24.80 5.02 12.06
N TYR A 210 26.01 5.04 11.51
CA TYR A 210 26.25 4.89 10.08
C TYR A 210 26.33 3.40 9.76
N THR A 211 25.68 2.97 8.68
CA THR A 211 25.62 1.57 8.26
C THR A 211 26.01 1.45 6.79
N GLU A 212 26.91 0.52 6.49
CA GLU A 212 27.21 0.06 5.14
C GLU A 212 26.48 -1.27 4.91
N PHE A 213 25.64 -1.34 3.88
CA PHE A 213 24.88 -2.55 3.57
C PHE A 213 25.74 -3.52 2.75
N VAL A 214 25.63 -4.82 3.05
CA VAL A 214 26.12 -5.87 2.14
C VAL A 214 25.18 -5.97 0.96
N ASP A 215 23.89 -5.91 1.26
CA ASP A 215 22.81 -6.00 0.28
C ASP A 215 22.75 -4.74 -0.60
N PRO A 216 22.40 -4.86 -1.90
CA PRO A 216 22.07 -3.72 -2.72
C PRO A 216 20.90 -2.91 -2.13
N TRP A 217 20.91 -1.59 -2.28
CA TRP A 217 19.93 -0.69 -1.65
C TRP A 217 18.45 -1.07 -1.83
N LYS A 218 18.09 -1.69 -2.96
CA LYS A 218 16.72 -2.10 -3.31
C LYS A 218 16.48 -3.61 -3.22
N ARG A 219 17.41 -4.38 -2.66
CA ARG A 219 17.34 -5.83 -2.56
C ARG A 219 17.67 -6.27 -1.14
N PRO A 220 16.77 -6.04 -0.18
CA PRO A 220 16.95 -6.53 1.19
C PRO A 220 17.14 -8.05 1.22
N ALA A 221 17.86 -8.56 2.21
CA ALA A 221 17.95 -9.97 2.53
C ALA A 221 16.59 -10.67 2.64
N ALA A 222 15.63 -10.00 3.29
CA ALA A 222 14.27 -10.48 3.41
C ALA A 222 13.26 -9.32 3.51
N THR A 223 12.09 -9.51 2.91
CA THR A 223 10.96 -8.58 2.95
C THR A 223 9.69 -9.29 3.41
N TYR A 224 9.13 -8.84 4.52
CA TYR A 224 7.87 -9.34 5.05
C TYR A 224 6.78 -8.32 4.80
N THR A 225 5.74 -8.70 4.05
CA THR A 225 4.60 -7.81 3.78
C THR A 225 3.34 -8.36 4.44
N ILE A 226 2.83 -7.64 5.43
CA ILE A 226 1.58 -7.98 6.11
C ILE A 226 0.51 -7.00 5.63
N ARG A 227 -0.44 -7.48 4.83
CA ARG A 227 -1.56 -6.71 4.30
C ARG A 227 -2.74 -6.80 5.26
N TYR A 228 -3.21 -5.67 5.76
CA TYR A 228 -4.30 -5.65 6.74
C TYR A 228 -5.58 -5.13 6.09
N ARG A 229 -6.70 -5.81 6.31
CA ARG A 229 -7.99 -5.56 5.65
C ARG A 229 -9.14 -5.85 6.60
N SER A 230 -10.28 -5.20 6.40
CA SER A 230 -11.53 -5.60 7.06
C SER A 230 -11.87 -7.05 6.73
N ARG A 231 -12.60 -7.71 7.62
CA ARG A 231 -13.08 -9.08 7.40
C ARG A 231 -13.88 -9.23 6.11
N ASP A 232 -14.72 -8.24 5.79
CA ASP A 232 -15.54 -8.28 4.58
C ASP A 232 -14.70 -8.11 3.31
N ALA A 233 -13.62 -7.30 3.35
CA ALA A 233 -12.67 -7.22 2.25
C ALA A 233 -11.89 -8.53 2.08
N LEU A 234 -11.49 -9.21 3.17
CA LEU A 234 -10.84 -10.52 3.08
C LEU A 234 -11.76 -11.61 2.50
N LYS A 235 -13.06 -11.55 2.80
CA LYS A 235 -14.08 -12.44 2.20
C LYS A 235 -14.34 -12.13 0.73
N SER A 236 -14.37 -10.85 0.34
CA SER A 236 -14.59 -10.46 -1.06
C SER A 236 -13.39 -10.79 -1.94
N MET A 237 -12.18 -10.74 -1.38
CA MET A 237 -10.94 -11.20 -2.00
C MET A 237 -10.77 -12.73 -1.97
N LEU A 238 -11.72 -13.49 -1.39
CA LEU A 238 -11.66 -14.95 -1.25
C LEU A 238 -10.45 -15.48 -0.44
N ILE A 239 -9.76 -14.61 0.30
CA ILE A 239 -8.69 -14.98 1.24
C ILE A 239 -9.27 -15.74 2.44
N ILE A 240 -10.45 -15.34 2.89
CA ILE A 240 -11.24 -16.05 3.90
C ILE A 240 -12.47 -16.66 3.24
N PRO A 241 -12.84 -17.92 3.57
CA PRO A 241 -14.05 -18.52 3.04
C PRO A 241 -15.28 -17.64 3.27
N GLN A 242 -16.06 -17.42 2.20
CA GLN A 242 -17.40 -16.87 2.34
C GLN A 242 -18.28 -17.92 3.02
N SER A 243 -18.88 -17.54 4.15
CA SER A 243 -19.91 -18.37 4.77
C SER A 243 -21.05 -18.48 3.77
N ARG A 244 -21.24 -19.66 3.18
CA ARG A 244 -22.46 -19.96 2.43
C ARG A 244 -23.56 -20.03 3.48
N GLU A 245 -24.31 -18.95 3.66
CA GLU A 245 -25.60 -19.10 4.31
C GLU A 245 -26.38 -20.15 3.50
N PRO A 246 -26.93 -21.19 4.14
CA PRO A 246 -27.70 -22.18 3.43
C PRO A 246 -28.88 -21.45 2.77
N SER A 247 -28.89 -21.42 1.44
CA SER A 247 -30.06 -21.01 0.68
C SER A 247 -31.26 -21.72 1.30
N PRO A 248 -32.36 -21.04 1.65
CA PRO A 248 -33.53 -21.72 2.17
C PRO A 248 -33.94 -22.74 1.13
N VAL A 249 -33.74 -24.02 1.47
CA VAL A 249 -34.20 -25.15 0.67
C VAL A 249 -35.70 -24.95 0.60
N ARG A 250 -36.20 -24.44 -0.55
CA ARG A 250 -37.62 -24.48 -0.82
C ARG A 250 -38.00 -25.95 -0.71
N PRO A 251 -38.92 -26.34 0.20
CA PRO A 251 -39.34 -27.72 0.28
C PRO A 251 -39.85 -28.10 -1.10
N ALA A 252 -39.21 -29.10 -1.71
CA ALA A 252 -39.69 -29.70 -2.93
C ALA A 252 -41.05 -30.31 -2.62
N THR A 253 -42.12 -29.63 -3.01
CA THR A 253 -43.44 -30.23 -3.05
C THR A 253 -43.34 -31.37 -4.07
N PRO A 254 -43.52 -32.65 -3.68
CA PRO A 254 -43.54 -33.72 -4.66
C PRO A 254 -44.75 -33.51 -5.58
N PRO A 255 -44.60 -33.70 -6.90
CA PRO A 255 -45.75 -33.72 -7.79
C PRO A 255 -46.62 -34.94 -7.41
N SER A 256 -47.80 -34.67 -6.87
CA SER A 256 -48.84 -35.68 -6.68
C SER A 256 -49.29 -36.15 -8.05
N MET A 257 -48.74 -37.28 -8.51
CA MET A 257 -49.30 -38.05 -9.61
C MET A 257 -50.66 -38.63 -9.17
N LYS A 258 -51.73 -38.13 -9.80
CA LYS A 258 -52.98 -38.88 -9.98
C LYS A 258 -53.42 -38.70 -11.44
N GLU A 259 -53.29 -39.79 -12.18
CA GLU A 259 -54.12 -40.22 -13.32
C GLU A 259 -55.62 -40.01 -12.97
N GLU A 260 -56.61 -39.75 -13.83
CA GLU A 260 -56.85 -39.80 -15.27
C GLU A 260 -58.24 -39.13 -15.48
N GLU A 261 -58.48 -38.37 -16.55
CA GLU A 261 -59.60 -38.57 -17.50
C GLU A 261 -59.76 -37.40 -18.51
N PRO A 262 -60.22 -37.67 -19.75
CA PRO A 262 -60.37 -36.69 -20.82
C PRO A 262 -61.79 -36.13 -20.93
N GLY A 263 -61.96 -34.84 -21.18
CA GLY A 263 -63.27 -34.24 -21.42
C GLY A 263 -63.21 -32.78 -21.89
N GLU A 264 -63.94 -32.51 -22.96
CA GLU A 264 -63.88 -31.33 -23.85
C GLU A 264 -64.55 -30.05 -23.30
N LEU A 265 -64.30 -28.93 -24.02
CA LEU A 265 -64.99 -27.62 -24.01
C LEU A 265 -64.60 -26.71 -22.81
N GLY A 266 -64.20 -25.45 -22.94
CA GLY A 266 -64.21 -24.46 -24.01
C GLY A 266 -64.33 -23.07 -23.36
N GLN A 267 -63.70 -22.04 -23.95
CA GLN A 267 -63.86 -20.59 -23.67
C GLN A 267 -63.20 -20.11 -22.35
N ILE A 268 -62.45 -19.01 -22.24
CA ILE A 268 -62.51 -17.64 -22.79
C ILE A 268 -61.04 -17.09 -22.73
N GLU A 269 -60.42 -16.75 -23.86
CA GLU A 269 -60.05 -15.38 -24.31
C GLU A 269 -59.47 -14.48 -23.18
N ALA A 270 -58.19 -14.10 -23.23
CA ALA A 270 -57.61 -13.05 -24.06
C ALA A 270 -58.18 -11.65 -23.73
N ASP A 271 -57.56 -11.03 -22.73
CA ASP A 271 -57.67 -9.61 -22.32
C ASP A 271 -56.31 -9.31 -21.66
N VAL A 272 -55.47 -8.33 -22.00
CA VAL A 272 -55.57 -7.09 -22.79
C VAL A 272 -54.13 -6.78 -23.28
N ILE A 273 -53.87 -6.88 -24.58
CA ILE A 273 -53.59 -5.79 -25.55
C ILE A 273 -52.45 -4.83 -25.20
N GLU A 274 -51.46 -4.91 -26.08
CA GLU A 274 -50.31 -4.05 -26.32
C GLU A 274 -50.71 -2.75 -27.05
N VAL A 275 -49.92 -1.68 -26.83
CA VAL A 275 -49.73 -0.47 -27.67
C VAL A 275 -50.74 0.68 -27.57
N GLN A 276 -50.27 1.84 -27.09
CA GLN A 276 -50.43 3.12 -27.80
C GLN A 276 -49.30 4.11 -27.47
N ASN A 277 -48.57 4.49 -28.53
CA ASN A 277 -47.59 5.56 -28.61
C ASN A 277 -48.27 6.92 -28.86
N PHE A 278 -47.44 7.98 -28.74
CA PHE A 278 -47.60 9.37 -29.22
C PHE A 278 -48.48 10.27 -28.32
N GLU A 279 -48.13 11.52 -27.99
CA GLU A 279 -47.36 12.49 -28.77
C GLU A 279 -46.87 13.69 -27.90
N ASP A 280 -45.68 14.17 -28.25
CA ASP A 280 -45.12 15.54 -28.23
C ASP A 280 -45.80 16.71 -27.49
N SER A 281 -44.99 17.52 -26.78
CA SER A 281 -44.67 18.91 -27.21
C SER A 281 -43.88 19.75 -26.18
N LYS A 282 -42.74 20.30 -26.65
CA LYS A 282 -42.16 21.67 -26.43
C LYS A 282 -41.77 22.08 -24.99
N ASP A 283 -40.62 22.70 -24.69
CA ASP A 283 -40.02 23.88 -25.32
C ASP A 283 -38.55 24.07 -24.83
N ARG A 284 -37.53 23.93 -25.71
CA ARG A 284 -36.56 24.96 -26.17
C ARG A 284 -36.36 26.23 -25.33
N THR A 285 -35.11 26.50 -24.94
CA THR A 285 -34.29 27.71 -25.31
C THR A 285 -32.85 27.57 -24.76
N LYS A 286 -31.84 27.33 -25.60
CA LYS A 286 -30.91 28.28 -26.30
C LYS A 286 -29.92 29.00 -25.37
N PHE A 287 -28.61 28.84 -25.64
CA PHE A 287 -27.59 29.90 -25.93
C PHE A 287 -26.22 29.21 -26.12
N GLN A 288 -25.78 28.98 -27.36
CA GLN A 288 -24.90 29.81 -28.21
C GLN A 288 -23.39 29.56 -28.06
N THR A 289 -22.89 28.83 -29.05
CA THR A 289 -21.57 28.85 -29.66
C THR A 289 -21.10 30.27 -30.02
N LYS A 290 -19.83 30.61 -29.76
CA LYS A 290 -19.14 31.74 -30.39
C LYS A 290 -17.70 31.39 -30.76
N ARG A 291 -17.39 31.76 -32.01
CA ARG A 291 -16.16 31.63 -32.81
C ARG A 291 -14.89 32.28 -32.20
N GLU A 292 -13.75 31.82 -32.73
CA GLU A 292 -12.39 32.35 -32.64
C GLU A 292 -12.24 33.87 -32.84
N ARG A 293 -11.23 34.44 -32.16
CA ARG A 293 -10.33 35.46 -32.72
C ARG A 293 -9.02 35.53 -31.90
N ASP A 294 -7.91 35.59 -32.63
CA ASP A 294 -6.54 35.86 -32.16
C ASP A 294 -6.40 37.07 -31.23
N ARG A 295 -5.54 36.93 -30.21
CA ARG A 295 -4.32 37.74 -30.00
C ARG A 295 -3.63 37.39 -28.67
N GLU A 296 -2.36 37.02 -28.80
CA GLU A 296 -1.22 37.36 -27.95
C GLU A 296 -1.50 37.69 -26.47
N GLN A 297 -1.17 36.75 -25.57
CA GLN A 297 -0.45 37.05 -24.32
C GLN A 297 0.09 35.78 -23.65
N SER A 298 1.40 35.59 -23.81
CA SER A 298 2.37 34.89 -22.96
C SER A 298 1.88 33.93 -21.87
N PRO A 299 2.11 32.61 -22.00
CA PRO A 299 2.08 31.72 -20.85
C PRO A 299 3.33 31.92 -19.99
N ARG A 300 3.10 32.24 -18.71
CA ARG A 300 4.12 32.28 -17.66
C ARG A 300 4.86 30.95 -17.59
N ARG A 301 6.20 31.05 -17.60
CA ARG A 301 7.19 29.98 -17.43
C ARG A 301 6.78 28.92 -16.40
N ARG A 302 6.37 27.73 -16.87
CA ARG A 302 6.49 26.50 -16.08
C ARG A 302 7.98 26.09 -16.08
N LYS A 303 8.60 26.04 -14.91
CA LYS A 303 9.91 25.41 -14.71
C LYS A 303 9.71 23.90 -14.78
N THR A 304 9.83 23.33 -15.97
CA THR A 304 9.95 21.88 -16.17
C THR A 304 11.33 21.43 -15.68
N ARG A 305 11.35 20.38 -14.87
CA ARG A 305 12.59 19.68 -14.45
C ARG A 305 13.31 19.16 -15.70
N LYS A 306 14.62 19.37 -15.76
CA LYS A 306 15.51 18.80 -16.79
C LYS A 306 15.53 17.28 -16.62
N ASN A 307 14.89 16.55 -17.53
CA ASN A 307 15.32 15.19 -17.85
C ASN A 307 16.30 15.33 -19.03
N GLU A 308 17.49 14.75 -18.89
CA GLU A 308 18.64 14.94 -19.79
C GLU A 308 18.77 13.86 -20.86
N GLU A 309 17.83 12.92 -20.92
CA GLU A 309 17.85 11.74 -21.81
C GLU A 309 16.59 11.72 -22.69
N VAL A 310 16.79 11.42 -23.97
CA VAL A 310 15.76 11.27 -25.01
C VAL A 310 15.93 9.90 -25.64
N THR A 311 14.87 9.10 -25.63
CA THR A 311 14.84 7.80 -26.33
C THR A 311 14.27 8.00 -27.72
N VAL A 312 14.98 7.54 -28.74
CA VAL A 312 14.51 7.47 -30.13
C VAL A 312 14.24 6.01 -30.45
N ILE A 313 13.04 5.74 -30.96
CA ILE A 313 12.59 4.40 -31.38
C ILE A 313 12.39 4.45 -32.89
N GLU A 314 13.09 3.58 -33.61
CA GLU A 314 12.90 3.38 -35.05
C GLU A 314 11.96 2.20 -35.27
N LEU A 315 10.91 2.42 -36.07
CA LEU A 315 9.92 1.40 -36.44
C LEU A 315 10.08 1.07 -37.93
N ASP A 316 9.80 -0.17 -38.32
CA ASP A 316 9.66 -0.55 -39.73
C ASP A 316 8.26 -0.21 -40.27
N ASP A 317 8.07 -0.45 -41.56
CA ASP A 317 6.80 -0.21 -42.27
C ASP A 317 5.66 -1.10 -41.74
N ASP A 318 5.97 -2.18 -41.02
CA ASP A 318 5.01 -3.07 -40.36
C ASP A 318 4.73 -2.66 -38.89
N GLY A 319 5.41 -1.61 -38.41
CA GLY A 319 5.26 -1.06 -37.07
C GLY A 319 6.02 -1.82 -35.97
N GLU A 320 6.93 -2.73 -36.34
CA GLU A 320 7.82 -3.41 -35.41
C GLU A 320 9.04 -2.55 -35.08
N VAL A 321 9.52 -2.65 -33.84
CA VAL A 321 10.67 -1.87 -33.36
C VAL A 321 11.96 -2.45 -33.93
N ILE A 322 12.63 -1.68 -34.78
CA ILE A 322 13.93 -2.05 -35.37
C ILE A 322 15.06 -1.69 -34.39
N SER A 323 14.97 -0.53 -33.72
CA SER A 323 16.01 -0.08 -32.80
C SER A 323 15.48 0.88 -31.73
N GLU A 324 16.09 0.84 -30.54
CA GLU A 324 15.84 1.78 -29.44
C GLU A 324 17.18 2.34 -28.97
N THR A 325 17.39 3.65 -29.15
CA THR A 325 18.65 4.31 -28.76
C THR A 325 18.39 5.49 -27.83
N ILE A 326 19.14 5.55 -26.72
CA ILE A 326 19.04 6.61 -25.71
C ILE A 326 20.13 7.65 -25.96
N TYR A 327 19.73 8.88 -26.27
CA TYR A 327 20.62 10.03 -26.47
C TYR A 327 20.59 10.96 -25.26
N LYS A 328 21.74 11.58 -24.96
CA LYS A 328 21.75 12.80 -24.14
C LYS A 328 21.24 13.94 -25.02
N LYS A 329 20.40 14.82 -24.48
CA LYS A 329 19.68 15.88 -25.24
C LYS A 329 20.58 16.81 -26.09
N VAL A 330 21.89 16.86 -25.82
CA VAL A 330 22.85 17.68 -26.57
C VAL A 330 23.26 17.03 -27.90
N ASP A 331 23.08 15.71 -28.03
CA ASP A 331 23.60 14.90 -29.14
C ASP A 331 22.49 14.25 -29.98
N ALA A 332 21.21 14.61 -29.76
CA ALA A 332 20.10 14.04 -30.52
C ALA A 332 20.02 14.67 -31.94
N PRO A 333 19.91 13.85 -33.01
CA PRO A 333 19.76 14.36 -34.37
C PRO A 333 18.43 15.12 -34.54
N ASP A 334 18.47 16.23 -35.30
CA ASP A 334 17.28 17.06 -35.55
C ASP A 334 16.30 16.33 -36.47
N PRO A 335 15.04 16.07 -36.06
CA PRO A 335 14.10 15.25 -36.83
C PRO A 335 13.64 15.89 -38.15
N THR A 336 14.13 17.09 -38.49
CA THR A 336 13.81 17.78 -39.75
C THR A 336 14.83 17.58 -40.88
N GLN A 337 15.93 16.85 -40.66
CA GLN A 337 16.87 16.48 -41.73
C GLN A 337 16.72 15.02 -42.17
N THR A 338 15.57 14.69 -42.78
CA THR A 338 15.49 13.47 -43.61
C THR A 338 14.62 13.77 -44.83
N MET A 339 15.21 14.34 -45.88
CA MET A 339 14.75 14.24 -47.27
C MET A 339 15.81 14.84 -48.21
N ALA A 340 16.62 13.97 -48.83
CA ALA A 340 17.15 14.13 -50.18
C ALA A 340 17.80 12.78 -50.57
N ILE A 341 17.03 11.96 -51.28
CA ILE A 341 17.57 10.86 -52.10
C ILE A 341 17.76 11.46 -53.49
N ASP A 342 19.01 11.46 -53.95
CA ASP A 342 19.42 11.06 -55.30
C ASP A 342 20.80 10.40 -55.20
#